data_AF-X1LQ31-F1
#
_entry.id   AF-X1LQ31-F1
#
_cell.length_a   1.000
_cell.length_b   1.000
_cell.length_c   1.000
_cell.angle_alpha   90.00
_cell.angle_beta   90.00
_cell.angle_gamma   90.00
#
_symmetry.space_group_name_H-M   'P 1'
#
loop_
_entity.id
_entity.type
_entity.pdbx_description
1 polymer ?
#
loop_
_entity_poly.entity_id
_entity_poly.type
_entity_poly.pdbx_seq_one_letter_code
_entity_poly.pdbx_strand_id
1 'polypeptide(L)' 'MHSYISSPGKTAQILKKYGIRLKKSLGQSFLIDTNSAKKIISYAGVNADDVILEVGSGIGSLTEILLP' A
#
# COMPACT_ATOMS: atom_id res chain seq x y z
N MET A 1 7.22 5.00 16.68
CA MET A 1 6.95 5.37 15.28
C MET A 1 6.52 4.11 14.54
N HIS A 2 5.25 4.00 14.16
CA HIS A 2 4.80 2.85 13.36
C HIS A 2 5.40 2.97 11.95
N SER A 3 6.12 1.92 11.51
CA SER A 3 6.68 1.84 10.17
C SER A 3 5.64 1.22 9.25
N TYR A 4 5.00 2.07 8.44
CA TYR A 4 4.02 1.65 7.43
C TYR A 4 4.65 0.74 6.38
N ILE A 5 3.86 -0.16 5.80
CA ILE A 5 4.22 -1.00 4.66
C ILE A 5 4.76 -0.12 3.53
N SER A 6 4.11 1.03 3.29
CA SER A 6 4.49 2.00 2.27
C SER A 6 5.75 2.82 2.60
N SER A 7 6.61 2.38 3.53
CA SER A 7 7.93 2.98 3.73
C SER A 7 8.99 2.15 2.98
N PRO A 8 10.05 2.76 2.40
CA PRO A 8 11.01 2.03 1.57
C PRO A 8 11.66 0.85 2.30
N GLY A 9 12.05 1.05 3.57
CA GLY A 9 12.68 0.02 4.39
C GLY A 9 11.73 -1.15 4.70
N LYS A 10 10.47 -0.86 5.06
CA LYS A 10 9.49 -1.89 5.38
C LYS A 10 9.06 -2.68 4.14
N THR A 11 8.82 -2.00 3.02
CA THR A 11 8.55 -2.64 1.73
C THR A 11 9.69 -3.60 1.39
N ALA A 12 10.95 -3.12 1.38
CA ALA A 12 12.10 -3.97 1.06
C ALA A 12 12.21 -5.18 2.01
N GLN A 13 11.96 -5.01 3.30
CA GLN A 13 11.96 -6.09 4.28
C GLN A 13 10.90 -7.15 3.97
N ILE A 14 9.67 -6.74 3.66
CA ILE A 14 8.56 -7.65 3.33
C ILE A 14 8.87 -8.42 2.06
N LEU A 15 9.31 -7.74 0.99
CA LEU A 15 9.65 -8.38 -0.27
C LEU A 15 10.75 -9.43 -0.11
N LYS A 16 11.81 -9.09 0.65
CA LYS A 16 12.90 -10.02 0.93
C LYS A 16 12.44 -11.20 1.78
N LYS A 17 11.66 -10.96 2.83
CA LYS A 17 11.17 -12.01 3.75
C LYS A 17 10.35 -13.08 3.03
N TYR A 18 9.49 -12.66 2.10
CA TYR A 18 8.58 -13.57 1.40
C TYR A 18 9.05 -13.94 -0.02
N GLY A 19 10.26 -13.52 -0.43
CA GLY A 19 10.78 -13.80 -1.76
C GLY A 19 9.96 -13.20 -2.90
N ILE A 20 9.21 -12.12 -2.64
CA ILE A 20 8.33 -11.50 -3.63
C ILE A 20 9.17 -10.72 -4.64
N ARG A 21 8.99 -11.05 -5.91
CA ARG A 21 9.56 -10.32 -7.05
C ARG A 21 8.43 -9.69 -7.85
N LEU A 22 8.56 -8.38 -8.12
CA LEU A 22 7.60 -7.67 -8.94
C LEU A 22 7.69 -8.15 -10.40
N LYS A 23 6.54 -8.40 -11.01
CA LYS A 23 6.43 -8.75 -12.43
C LYS A 23 6.04 -7.51 -13.22
N LYS A 24 7.01 -6.89 -13.90
CA LYS A 24 6.77 -5.72 -14.77
C LYS A 24 5.77 -6.01 -15.89
N SER A 25 5.75 -7.23 -16.41
CA SER A 25 4.77 -7.66 -17.43
C SER A 25 3.32 -7.63 -16.93
N LEU A 26 3.10 -7.64 -15.62
CA LEU A 26 1.80 -7.49 -14.98
C LEU A 26 1.54 -6.05 -14.49
N GLY A 27 2.40 -5.09 -14.83
CA GLY A 27 2.25 -3.70 -14.41
C GLY A 27 2.51 -3.44 -12.92
N GLN A 28 3.11 -4.38 -12.18
CA GLN A 28 3.28 -4.25 -10.73
C GLN A 28 4.31 -3.17 -10.36
N SER A 29 3.88 -2.19 -9.57
CA SER A 29 4.71 -1.20 -8.87
C SER A 29 4.17 -1.05 -7.44
N PHE A 30 5.05 -0.94 -6.43
CA PHE A 30 4.61 -0.77 -5.04
C PHE A 30 4.81 0.65 -4.55
N LEU A 31 3.80 1.15 -3.84
CA LEU A 31 3.82 2.47 -3.23
C LEU A 31 4.74 2.46 -2.01
N ILE A 32 5.79 3.29 -2.06
CA ILE A 32 6.84 3.39 -1.04
C ILE A 32 6.92 4.80 -0.40
N ASP A 33 5.84 5.57 -0.50
CA ASP A 33 5.68 6.82 0.25
C ASP A 33 4.34 6.87 0.98
N THR A 34 4.40 6.88 2.31
CA THR A 34 3.24 6.98 3.20
C THR A 34 2.48 8.30 3.03
N ASN A 35 3.16 9.41 2.73
CA ASN A 35 2.47 10.69 2.60
C ASN A 35 1.61 10.72 1.33
N SER A 36 2.14 10.19 0.22
CA SER A 36 1.36 9.99 -1.00
C SER A 36 0.17 9.06 -0.77
N ALA A 37 0.36 7.95 -0.05
CA ALA A 37 -0.72 7.02 0.27
C ALA A 37 -1.85 7.68 1.08
N LYS A 38 -1.51 8.46 2.12
CA LYS A 38 -2.49 9.24 2.90
C LYS A 38 -3.21 10.29 2.06
N LYS A 39 -2.51 10.96 1.14
CA LYS A 39 -3.13 11.92 0.20
C LYS A 39 -4.12 11.25 -0.72
N ILE A 40 -3.80 10.08 -1.29
CA ILE A 40 -4.72 9.31 -2.14
C ILE A 40 -6.04 9.06 -1.40
N ILE A 41 -5.96 8.58 -0.16
CA ILE A 41 -7.15 8.31 0.67
C ILE A 41 -7.92 9.59 0.99
N SER A 42 -7.22 10.65 1.38
CA SER A 42 -7.86 11.96 1.64
C SER A 42 -8.57 12.52 0.42
N TYR A 43 -8.01 12.37 -0.79
CA TYR A 43 -8.65 12.80 -2.04
C TYR A 43 -9.81 11.90 -2.46
N ALA A 44 -9.74 10.61 -2.14
CA ALA A 44 -10.82 9.67 -2.39
C ALA A 44 -12.07 9.94 -1.53
N GLY A 45 -11.93 10.69 -0.43
CA GLY A 45 -13.05 11.11 0.42
C GLY A 45 -13.77 9.96 1.12
N VAL A 46 -13.06 8.85 1.36
CA VAL A 46 -13.61 7.64 1.97
C VAL A 46 -13.89 7.83 3.46
N ASN A 47 -14.96 7.20 3.94
CA ASN A 47 -15.43 7.21 5.32
C ASN A 47 -15.43 5.80 5.91
N ALA A 48 -15.52 5.70 7.24
CA ALA A 48 -15.48 4.41 7.94
C ALA A 48 -16.63 3.45 7.58
N ASP A 49 -17.75 3.99 7.10
CA ASP A 49 -18.94 3.22 6.71
C ASP A 49 -18.95 2.83 5.23
N ASP A 50 -17.95 3.27 4.45
CA ASP A 50 -17.89 3.00 3.01
C ASP A 50 -17.45 1.56 2.74
N VAL A 51 -18.09 0.94 1.74
CA VAL A 51 -17.64 -0.34 1.19
C VAL A 51 -16.64 -0.06 0.07
N ILE A 52 -15.37 -0.41 0.28
CA ILE A 52 -14.27 -0.08 -0.62
C ILE A 52 -13.83 -1.31 -1.42
N LEU A 53 -13.74 -1.18 -2.74
CA LEU A 53 -13.10 -2.15 -3.62
C LEU A 53 -11.71 -1.67 -4.03
N GLU A 54 -10.66 -2.33 -3.52
CA GLU A 54 -9.28 -2.08 -3.93
C GLU A 54 -8.85 -3.07 -5.02
N VAL A 55 -8.49 -2.57 -6.20
CA VAL A 55 -7.97 -3.39 -7.30
C VAL A 55 -6.45 -3.29 -7.33
N GLY A 56 -5.75 -4.42 -7.18
CA GLY A 56 -4.29 -4.46 -7.24
C GLY A 56 -3.60 -3.99 -5.95
N SER A 57 -4.07 -4.45 -4.79
CA SER A 57 -3.57 -4.08 -3.46
C SER A 57 -2.07 -4.35 -3.22
N GLY A 58 -1.45 -5.20 -4.04
CA GLY A 58 -0.03 -5.50 -3.94
C GLY A 58 0.32 -6.16 -2.61
N ILE A 59 1.18 -5.53 -1.82
CA ILE A 59 1.53 -5.97 -0.46
C ILE A 59 0.67 -5.31 0.62
N GLY A 60 -0.39 -4.59 0.25
CA GLY A 60 -1.33 -3.95 1.16
C GLY A 60 -0.91 -2.55 1.62
N SER A 61 -0.06 -1.84 0.87
CA SER A 61 0.43 -0.51 1.27
C SER A 61 -0.68 0.52 1.43
N LEU A 62 -1.70 0.50 0.56
CA LEU A 62 -2.84 1.40 0.64
C LEU A 62 -3.92 0.82 1.56
N THR A 63 -4.13 -0.50 1.52
CA THR A 63 -5.01 -1.24 2.42
C THR A 63 -4.71 -0.94 3.90
N GLU A 64 -3.44 -0.90 4.31
CA GLU A 64 -3.04 -0.59 5.70
C GLU A 64 -3.53 0.78 6.17
N ILE A 65 -3.69 1.73 5.26
CA ILE A 65 -4.12 3.10 5.58
C ILE A 65 -5.65 3.23 5.47
N LEU A 66 -6.29 2.38 4.67
CA LEU A 66 -7.75 2.32 4.53
C LEU A 66 -8.43 1.69 5.75
N LEU A 67 -7.77 0.74 6.40
CA LEU A 67 -8.35 0.03 7.54
C LEU A 67 -8.31 0.91 8.81
N PRO A 68 -9.39 0.89 9.63
CA PRO A 68 -9.47 1.63 10.88
C PRO A 68 -8.51 1.13 11.97
#